data_AF-A0A967D0T7-F1
#
_entry.id   AF-A0A967D0T7-F1
#
_cell.length_a   1.000
_cell.length_b   1.000
_cell.length_c   1.000
_cell.angle_alpha   90.00
_cell.angle_beta   90.00
_cell.angle_gamma   90.00
#
_symmetry.space_group_name_H-M   'P 1'
#
loop_
_entity.id
_entity.type
_entity.pdbx_description
1 polymer ?
#
loop_
_entity_poly.entity_id
_entity_poly.type
_entity_poly.pdbx_seq_one_letter_code
_entity_poly.pdbx_strand_id
1 'polypeptide(L)'
;MLVTAVCLLTAVGTGTGNSVGWTAEAAAAAVDPVETAELSRTASWSQPTAESVGEDLQRWLATRGDASPEQIAAATAVWNQPDNDRLDRLMQAVTTIDKNAKLLLTDVAGLPPAAVSRLADQFDSQPQADFGSDVAALWTARQLVRLERYDEAAPLLVKRSVEASPDPATLLFCRAACEFWMLQADAASETIARLLEREAEIPVRYAQLARLLEADVASLEQDSLDHISRRMRDITRRLDLGHAGKKIRAVQDGVIASLDKLIKQIEDQQQQQQAGGAGAAGGGGQ
;
A
#
# COMPACT_ATOMS: atom_id res chain seq x y z
N MET A 1 -15.75 -10.41 46.08
CA MET A 1 -15.82 -11.83 46.51
C MET A 1 -15.45 -12.67 45.29
N LEU A 2 -14.17 -12.84 44.92
CA LEU A 2 -13.05 -13.54 45.57
C LEU A 2 -13.35 -15.03 45.84
N VAL A 3 -12.89 -15.91 44.94
CA VAL A 3 -12.33 -17.27 45.11
C VAL A 3 -11.80 -17.66 43.71
N THR A 4 -10.51 -17.58 43.34
CA THR A 4 -9.28 -18.27 43.78
C THR A 4 -9.33 -19.80 43.64
N ALA A 5 -8.91 -20.32 42.47
CA ALA A 5 -8.64 -21.75 42.25
C ALA A 5 -7.15 -22.04 42.50
N VAL A 6 -6.88 -22.89 43.49
CA VAL A 6 -5.54 -23.36 43.88
C VAL A 6 -5.32 -24.75 43.28
N CYS A 7 -4.32 -24.89 42.42
CA CYS A 7 -3.83 -26.18 41.94
C CYS A 7 -3.04 -26.89 43.04
N LEU A 8 -3.51 -28.06 43.48
CA LEU A 8 -2.75 -29.02 44.27
C LEU A 8 -1.97 -29.95 43.33
N LEU A 9 -0.64 -29.92 43.39
CA LEU A 9 0.22 -30.97 42.85
C LEU A 9 0.98 -31.61 44.04
N THR A 10 0.58 -32.82 44.41
CA THR A 10 1.27 -33.63 45.41
C THR A 10 2.43 -34.40 44.76
N ALA A 11 3.66 -34.12 45.18
CA ALA A 11 4.84 -34.92 44.87
C ALA A 11 5.03 -36.01 45.93
N VAL A 12 5.17 -37.26 45.49
CA VAL A 12 5.76 -38.35 46.27
C VAL A 12 6.90 -38.92 45.44
N GLY A 13 8.13 -38.76 45.93
CA GLY A 13 9.33 -39.34 45.35
C GLY A 13 9.68 -40.68 45.99
N THR A 14 10.40 -41.52 45.25
CA THR A 14 11.64 -42.22 45.66
C THR A 14 12.13 -43.06 44.47
N GLY A 15 13.37 -42.87 44.04
CA GLY A 15 13.97 -43.75 43.02
C GLY A 15 15.29 -43.21 42.47
N THR A 16 16.38 -43.64 43.08
CA THR A 16 17.79 -43.34 42.76
C THR A 16 18.20 -43.74 41.34
N GLY A 17 18.83 -42.84 40.59
CA GLY A 17 19.46 -43.14 39.30
C GLY A 17 20.27 -41.96 38.78
N ASN A 18 21.59 -42.13 38.73
CA ASN A 18 22.60 -41.13 38.42
C ASN A 18 22.58 -40.76 36.92
N SER A 19 22.25 -39.51 36.57
CA SER A 19 22.58 -38.93 35.26
C SER A 19 22.91 -37.44 35.40
N VAL A 20 24.06 -37.06 34.84
CA VAL A 20 24.60 -35.70 34.85
C VAL A 20 23.82 -34.88 33.84
N GLY A 21 22.81 -34.14 34.32
CA GLY A 21 22.03 -33.19 33.53
C GLY A 21 22.44 -31.76 33.86
N TRP A 22 23.19 -31.13 32.95
CA TRP A 22 23.42 -29.69 32.95
C TRP A 22 22.07 -29.00 32.72
N THR A 23 21.48 -28.44 33.78
CA THR A 23 20.32 -27.54 33.64
C THR A 23 20.84 -26.11 33.78
N ALA A 24 20.87 -25.43 32.64
CA ALA A 24 21.09 -24.00 32.58
C ALA A 24 19.85 -23.31 33.18
N GLU A 25 20.02 -22.75 34.37
CA GLU A 25 19.04 -21.89 35.01
C GLU A 25 19.03 -20.55 34.25
N ALA A 26 18.20 -20.50 33.21
CA ALA A 26 17.89 -19.26 32.50
C ALA A 26 16.99 -18.42 33.41
N ALA A 27 17.61 -17.52 34.18
CA ALA A 27 16.93 -16.44 34.86
C ALA A 27 16.23 -15.57 33.81
N ALA A 28 14.94 -15.80 33.60
CA ALA A 28 14.08 -14.89 32.85
C ALA A 28 13.94 -13.61 33.67
N ALA A 29 14.78 -12.62 33.35
CA ALA A 29 14.56 -11.25 33.78
C ALA A 29 13.20 -10.81 33.25
N ALA A 30 12.24 -10.62 34.16
CA ALA A 30 10.96 -10.00 33.85
C ALA A 30 11.25 -8.56 33.43
N VAL A 31 11.14 -8.28 32.13
CA VAL A 31 11.10 -6.91 31.62
C VAL A 31 9.72 -6.37 31.97
N ASP A 32 9.69 -5.28 32.72
CA ASP A 32 8.46 -4.61 33.11
C ASP A 32 7.65 -4.22 31.85
N PRO A 33 6.35 -4.58 31.76
CA PRO A 33 5.52 -4.30 30.58
C PRO A 33 5.21 -2.80 30.37
N VAL A 34 5.74 -1.92 31.23
CA VAL A 34 5.54 -0.47 31.17
C VAL A 34 6.59 0.21 30.29
N GLU A 35 7.80 -0.36 30.17
CA GLU A 35 8.89 0.26 29.40
C GLU A 35 8.77 0.06 27.88
N THR A 36 8.04 -0.97 27.42
CA THR A 36 7.78 -1.21 25.99
C THR A 36 6.67 -0.33 25.41
N ALA A 37 5.79 0.22 26.26
CA ALA A 37 4.66 1.04 25.83
C ALA A 37 5.04 2.49 25.49
N GLU A 38 6.11 3.04 26.08
CA GLU A 38 6.51 4.44 25.86
C GLU A 38 7.21 4.69 24.51
N LEU A 39 7.65 3.64 23.81
CA LEU A 39 8.36 3.75 22.53
C LEU A 39 7.54 3.26 21.32
N SER A 40 6.34 2.72 21.52
CA SER A 40 5.45 2.36 20.43
C SER A 40 4.74 3.61 19.89
N ARG A 41 5.18 4.09 18.72
CA ARG A 41 4.48 5.13 17.96
C ARG A 41 3.01 4.74 17.82
N THR A 42 2.10 5.58 18.32
CA THR A 42 0.66 5.35 18.14
C THR A 42 0.33 5.37 16.65
N ALA A 43 -0.35 4.33 16.16
CA ALA A 43 -0.78 4.27 14.78
C ALA A 43 -1.68 5.46 14.44
N SER A 44 -1.44 6.10 13.30
CA SER A 44 -2.15 7.28 12.80
C SER A 44 -3.54 6.97 12.23
N TRP A 45 -3.90 5.68 12.13
CA TRP A 45 -5.16 5.24 11.55
C TRP A 45 -5.68 3.96 12.22
N SER A 46 -6.90 3.57 11.88
CA SER A 46 -7.52 2.34 12.39
C SER A 46 -8.29 1.59 11.34
N GLN A 47 -8.23 0.26 11.40
CA GLN A 47 -9.03 -0.60 10.54
C GLN A 47 -10.44 -0.72 11.14
N PRO A 48 -11.50 -0.27 10.44
CA PRO A 48 -12.86 -0.38 10.96
C PRO A 48 -13.31 -1.85 10.96
N THR A 49 -14.11 -2.21 11.97
CA THR A 49 -14.72 -3.54 12.07
C THR A 49 -15.77 -3.73 10.98
N ALA A 50 -16.11 -4.99 10.67
CA ALA A 50 -17.20 -5.25 9.73
C ALA A 50 -18.52 -4.63 10.23
N GLU A 51 -18.81 -4.72 11.53
CA GLU A 51 -20.01 -4.12 12.12
C GLU A 51 -20.09 -2.61 11.90
N SER A 52 -19.02 -1.86 12.22
CA SER A 52 -18.96 -0.40 12.01
C SER A 52 -19.17 -0.02 10.54
N VAL A 53 -18.53 -0.74 9.61
CA VAL A 53 -18.71 -0.51 8.17
C VAL A 53 -20.14 -0.83 7.72
N GLY A 54 -20.77 -1.84 8.34
CA GLY A 54 -22.18 -2.16 8.12
C GLY A 54 -23.10 -1.04 8.60
N GLU A 55 -22.82 -0.42 9.74
CA GLU A 55 -23.56 0.74 10.23
C GLU A 55 -23.42 1.95 9.30
N ASP A 56 -22.22 2.20 8.77
CA ASP A 56 -21.97 3.26 7.79
C ASP A 56 -22.76 3.02 6.50
N LEU A 57 -22.79 1.77 6.01
CA LEU A 57 -23.62 1.37 4.89
C LEU A 57 -25.12 1.63 5.19
N GLN A 58 -25.63 1.24 6.36
CA GLN A 58 -27.03 1.47 6.72
C GLN A 58 -27.37 2.96 6.82
N ARG A 59 -26.45 3.77 7.38
CA ARG A 59 -26.60 5.22 7.44
C ARG A 59 -26.64 5.83 6.04
N TRP A 60 -25.77 5.36 5.14
CA TRP A 60 -25.78 5.75 3.74
C TRP A 60 -27.09 5.34 3.04
N LEU A 61 -27.57 4.11 3.23
CA LEU A 61 -28.84 3.66 2.65
C LEU A 61 -30.02 4.53 3.11
N ALA A 62 -30.02 4.99 4.36
CA ALA A 62 -31.06 5.86 4.91
C ALA A 62 -31.07 7.28 4.31
N THR A 63 -29.95 7.76 3.75
CA THR A 63 -29.90 9.07 3.07
C THR A 63 -30.34 8.99 1.60
N ARG A 64 -30.46 7.79 1.03
CA ARG A 64 -30.89 7.55 -0.35
C ARG A 64 -32.42 7.60 -0.48
N GLY A 65 -32.96 8.82 -0.50
CA GLY A 65 -34.40 9.06 -0.71
C GLY A 65 -34.94 8.59 -2.07
N ASP A 66 -34.06 8.24 -3.01
CA ASP A 66 -34.36 7.69 -4.33
C ASP A 66 -34.41 6.15 -4.37
N ALA A 67 -33.98 5.46 -3.31
CA ALA A 67 -33.93 4.00 -3.25
C ALA A 67 -35.28 3.39 -2.87
N SER A 68 -35.70 2.33 -3.58
CA SER A 68 -36.88 1.56 -3.20
C SER A 68 -36.61 0.66 -1.99
N PRO A 69 -37.64 0.26 -1.22
CA PRO A 69 -37.49 -0.70 -0.12
C PRO A 69 -36.85 -2.03 -0.58
N GLU A 70 -37.13 -2.47 -1.80
CA GLU A 70 -36.53 -3.66 -2.40
C GLU A 70 -35.02 -3.49 -2.64
N GLN A 71 -34.59 -2.30 -3.11
CA GLN A 71 -33.16 -2.00 -3.30
C GLN A 71 -32.41 -1.97 -1.98
N ILE A 72 -33.00 -1.35 -0.94
CA ILE A 72 -32.41 -1.31 0.42
C ILE A 72 -32.30 -2.73 1.01
N ALA A 73 -33.35 -3.54 0.85
CA ALA A 73 -33.33 -4.94 1.28
C ALA A 73 -32.28 -5.77 0.54
N ALA A 74 -32.14 -5.57 -0.78
CA ALA A 74 -31.13 -6.23 -1.59
C ALA A 74 -29.70 -5.83 -1.19
N ALA A 75 -29.43 -4.54 -0.98
CA ALA A 75 -28.14 -4.04 -0.51
C ALA A 75 -27.74 -4.68 0.83
N THR A 76 -28.68 -4.74 1.76
CA THR A 76 -28.48 -5.34 3.09
C THR A 76 -28.24 -6.84 3.01
N ALA A 77 -28.99 -7.55 2.14
CA ALA A 77 -28.80 -8.98 1.92
C ALA A 77 -27.41 -9.30 1.35
N VAL A 78 -26.91 -8.51 0.40
CA VAL A 78 -25.57 -8.65 -0.17
C VAL A 78 -24.49 -8.48 0.88
N TRP A 79 -24.59 -7.45 1.72
CA TRP A 79 -23.62 -7.19 2.79
C TRP A 79 -23.46 -8.38 3.76
N ASN A 80 -24.59 -9.02 4.11
CA ASN A 80 -24.63 -10.12 5.07
C ASN A 80 -24.14 -11.47 4.51
N GLN A 81 -23.83 -11.57 3.22
CA GLN A 81 -23.24 -12.78 2.64
C GLN A 81 -21.73 -12.81 2.96
N PRO A 82 -21.16 -13.88 3.55
CA PRO A 82 -19.76 -13.88 3.97
C PRO A 82 -18.77 -14.27 2.86
N ASP A 83 -19.24 -14.77 1.71
CA ASP A 83 -18.41 -15.50 0.74
C ASP A 83 -17.45 -14.62 -0.08
N ASN A 84 -17.62 -13.30 -0.06
CA ASN A 84 -16.86 -12.35 -0.86
C ASN A 84 -15.98 -11.41 -0.02
N ASP A 85 -14.90 -10.91 -0.62
CA ASP A 85 -14.08 -9.83 -0.07
C ASP A 85 -14.95 -8.64 0.35
N ARG A 86 -14.58 -7.99 1.47
CA ARG A 86 -15.42 -6.94 2.09
C ARG A 86 -15.70 -5.78 1.14
N LEU A 87 -14.68 -5.31 0.41
CA LEU A 87 -14.85 -4.20 -0.52
C LEU A 87 -15.66 -4.60 -1.75
N ASP A 88 -15.56 -5.85 -2.21
CA ASP A 88 -16.41 -6.37 -3.29
C ASP A 88 -17.88 -6.43 -2.85
N ARG A 89 -18.17 -6.81 -1.60
CA ARG A 89 -19.54 -6.79 -1.04
C ARG A 89 -20.10 -5.39 -0.92
N LEU A 90 -19.31 -4.43 -0.44
CA LEU A 90 -19.72 -3.03 -0.39
C LEU A 90 -20.04 -2.50 -1.77
N MET A 91 -19.16 -2.76 -2.75
CA MET A 91 -19.41 -2.32 -4.12
C MET A 91 -20.69 -2.94 -4.68
N GLN A 92 -20.90 -4.25 -4.51
CA GLN A 92 -22.13 -4.91 -4.93
C GLN A 92 -23.37 -4.29 -4.27
N ALA A 93 -23.33 -4.00 -2.96
CA ALA A 93 -24.42 -3.35 -2.25
C ALA A 93 -24.69 -1.93 -2.80
N VAL A 94 -23.66 -1.13 -3.05
CA VAL A 94 -23.78 0.21 -3.64
C VAL A 94 -24.44 0.16 -5.02
N THR A 95 -24.10 -0.83 -5.86
CA THR A 95 -24.65 -0.95 -7.22
C THR A 95 -26.13 -1.32 -7.28
N THR A 96 -26.74 -1.74 -6.17
CA THR A 96 -28.20 -1.96 -6.09
C THR A 96 -28.98 -0.65 -6.18
N ILE A 97 -28.35 0.47 -5.82
CA ILE A 97 -28.95 1.80 -5.80
C ILE A 97 -28.30 2.71 -6.86
N ASP A 98 -26.97 2.75 -6.89
CA ASP A 98 -26.24 3.62 -7.81
C ASP A 98 -25.98 2.93 -9.16
N LYS A 99 -26.71 3.40 -10.18
CA LYS A 99 -26.56 2.92 -11.57
C LYS A 99 -25.22 3.29 -12.19
N ASN A 100 -24.60 4.39 -11.79
CA ASN A 100 -23.28 4.77 -12.28
C ASN A 100 -22.22 3.81 -11.74
N ALA A 101 -22.31 3.44 -10.47
CA ALA A 101 -21.45 2.42 -9.87
C ALA A 101 -21.60 1.06 -10.56
N LYS A 102 -22.81 0.71 -11.02
CA LYS A 102 -23.07 -0.54 -11.77
C LYS A 102 -22.30 -0.64 -13.09
N LEU A 103 -22.07 0.47 -13.80
CA LEU A 103 -21.28 0.47 -15.03
C LEU A 103 -19.82 0.07 -14.77
N LEU A 104 -19.30 0.41 -13.60
CA LEU A 104 -17.92 0.12 -13.21
C LEU A 104 -17.69 -1.37 -12.97
N LEU A 105 -18.69 -2.10 -12.47
CA LEU A 105 -18.56 -3.56 -12.28
C LEU A 105 -18.41 -4.34 -13.60
N THR A 106 -18.83 -3.76 -14.72
CA THR A 106 -18.94 -4.50 -15.98
C THR A 106 -17.63 -4.49 -16.78
N ASP A 107 -16.94 -3.35 -16.86
CA ASP A 107 -15.77 -3.21 -17.74
C ASP A 107 -14.81 -2.09 -17.32
N VAL A 108 -14.20 -2.19 -16.13
CA VAL A 108 -13.13 -1.23 -15.73
C VAL A 108 -11.96 -1.27 -16.72
N ALA A 109 -11.64 -2.44 -17.26
CA ALA A 109 -10.49 -2.63 -18.15
C ALA A 109 -10.62 -1.83 -19.45
N GLY A 110 -11.81 -1.80 -20.05
CA GLY A 110 -12.10 -1.07 -21.27
C GLY A 110 -12.33 0.43 -21.09
N LEU A 111 -12.41 0.96 -19.87
CA LEU A 111 -12.66 2.39 -19.66
C LEU A 111 -11.51 3.25 -20.20
N PRO A 112 -11.76 4.18 -21.13
CA PRO A 112 -10.71 5.06 -21.62
C PRO A 112 -10.24 6.01 -20.50
N PRO A 113 -8.97 6.47 -20.52
CA PRO A 113 -8.41 7.30 -19.45
C PRO A 113 -9.25 8.56 -19.15
N ALA A 114 -9.81 9.20 -20.18
CA ALA A 114 -10.68 10.36 -20.03
C ALA A 114 -12.02 10.05 -19.35
N ALA A 115 -12.53 8.82 -19.48
CA ALA A 115 -13.71 8.39 -18.71
C ALA A 115 -13.37 8.22 -17.23
N VAL A 116 -12.21 7.62 -16.92
CA VAL A 116 -11.76 7.47 -15.53
C VAL A 116 -11.52 8.83 -14.87
N SER A 117 -10.89 9.77 -15.57
CA SER A 117 -10.72 11.14 -15.06
C SER A 117 -12.06 11.80 -14.73
N ARG A 118 -13.06 11.69 -15.62
CA ARG A 118 -14.40 12.23 -15.37
C ARG A 118 -15.10 11.56 -14.19
N LEU A 119 -14.86 10.26 -13.96
CA LEU A 119 -15.37 9.56 -12.79
C LEU A 119 -14.74 10.10 -11.50
N ALA A 120 -13.42 10.32 -11.50
CA ALA A 120 -12.74 10.93 -10.36
C ALA A 120 -13.33 12.31 -10.03
N ASP A 121 -13.52 13.16 -11.05
CA ASP A 121 -14.15 14.47 -10.86
C ASP A 121 -15.59 14.35 -10.33
N GLN A 122 -16.36 13.37 -10.80
CA GLN A 122 -17.73 13.13 -10.32
C GLN A 122 -17.76 12.69 -8.84
N PHE A 123 -16.86 11.79 -8.44
CA PHE A 123 -16.75 11.36 -7.04
C PHE A 123 -16.28 12.48 -6.11
N ASP A 124 -15.50 13.44 -6.63
CA ASP A 124 -15.02 14.60 -5.86
C ASP A 124 -16.01 15.76 -5.80
N SER A 125 -16.93 15.86 -6.77
CA SER A 125 -17.86 17.00 -6.89
C SER A 125 -19.03 16.95 -5.90
N GLN A 126 -19.14 15.91 -5.07
CA GLN A 126 -20.24 15.78 -4.11
C GLN A 126 -19.90 16.54 -2.80
N PRO A 127 -20.81 17.40 -2.27
CA PRO A 127 -20.52 18.34 -1.17
C PRO A 127 -20.05 17.71 0.15
N GLN A 128 -20.30 16.42 0.33
CA GLN A 128 -19.60 15.53 1.24
C GLN A 128 -19.29 14.27 0.44
N ALA A 129 -18.09 13.71 0.61
CA ALA A 129 -17.75 12.42 0.02
C ALA A 129 -18.82 11.42 0.45
N ASP A 130 -19.70 11.07 -0.48
CA ASP A 130 -20.79 10.15 -0.24
C ASP A 130 -20.17 8.76 -0.03
N PHE A 131 -20.54 8.05 1.03
CA PHE A 131 -19.96 6.74 1.38
C PHE A 131 -19.96 5.78 0.17
N GLY A 132 -21.03 5.78 -0.62
CA GLY A 132 -21.11 5.01 -1.87
C GLY A 132 -20.09 5.45 -2.94
N SER A 133 -19.83 6.75 -3.07
CA SER A 133 -18.80 7.28 -3.97
C SER A 133 -17.40 6.91 -3.52
N ASP A 134 -17.11 6.92 -2.22
CA ASP A 134 -15.81 6.50 -1.67
C ASP A 134 -15.58 4.99 -1.85
N VAL A 135 -16.60 4.16 -1.63
CA VAL A 135 -16.57 2.72 -1.94
C VAL A 135 -16.30 2.52 -3.43
N ALA A 136 -17.03 3.19 -4.31
CA ALA A 136 -16.87 3.05 -5.76
C ALA A 136 -15.49 3.50 -6.23
N ALA A 137 -15.01 4.66 -5.77
CA ALA A 137 -13.68 5.17 -6.09
C ALA A 137 -12.57 4.21 -5.65
N LEU A 138 -12.63 3.72 -4.40
CA LEU A 138 -11.64 2.79 -3.87
C LEU A 138 -11.65 1.44 -4.61
N TRP A 139 -12.85 0.90 -4.87
CA TRP A 139 -12.99 -0.34 -5.62
C TRP A 139 -12.46 -0.20 -7.05
N THR A 140 -12.82 0.87 -7.76
CA THR A 140 -12.34 1.13 -9.12
C THR A 140 -10.83 1.33 -9.16
N ALA A 141 -10.27 2.09 -8.23
CA ALA A 141 -8.83 2.27 -8.13
C ALA A 141 -8.10 0.95 -7.89
N ARG A 142 -8.63 0.08 -7.03
CA ARG A 142 -8.08 -1.26 -6.80
C ARG A 142 -8.04 -2.10 -8.08
N GLN A 143 -9.08 -2.03 -8.92
CA GLN A 143 -9.09 -2.72 -10.21
C GLN A 143 -8.07 -2.11 -11.18
N LEU A 144 -7.98 -0.78 -11.26
CA LEU A 144 -7.01 -0.10 -12.13
C LEU A 144 -5.55 -0.40 -11.73
N VAL A 145 -5.25 -0.47 -10.43
CA VAL A 145 -3.94 -0.89 -9.92
C VAL A 145 -3.58 -2.31 -10.38
N ARG A 146 -4.56 -3.24 -10.37
CA ARG A 146 -4.35 -4.61 -10.88
C ARG A 146 -4.11 -4.68 -12.39
N LEU A 147 -4.51 -3.64 -13.12
CA LEU A 147 -4.32 -3.48 -14.55
C LEU A 147 -3.10 -2.60 -14.89
N GLU A 148 -2.27 -2.24 -13.90
CA GLU A 148 -1.11 -1.36 -14.04
C GLU A 148 -1.44 0.06 -14.55
N ARG A 149 -2.71 0.49 -14.38
CA ARG A 149 -3.24 1.80 -14.76
C ARG A 149 -3.09 2.81 -13.62
N TYR A 150 -1.86 2.99 -13.15
CA TYR A 150 -1.54 3.80 -11.98
C TYR A 150 -1.86 5.29 -12.17
N ASP A 151 -1.65 5.81 -13.38
CA ASP A 151 -1.93 7.21 -13.73
C ASP A 151 -3.43 7.55 -13.59
N GLU A 152 -4.33 6.59 -13.84
CA GLU A 152 -5.76 6.77 -13.65
C GLU A 152 -6.26 6.36 -12.26
N ALA A 153 -5.60 5.41 -11.60
CA ALA A 153 -5.93 5.01 -10.25
C ALA A 153 -5.58 6.08 -9.21
N ALA A 154 -4.43 6.75 -9.34
CA ALA A 154 -3.95 7.69 -8.34
C ALA A 154 -4.91 8.88 -8.07
N PRO A 155 -5.51 9.52 -9.10
CA PRO A 155 -6.50 10.59 -8.88
C PRO A 155 -7.72 10.16 -8.06
N LEU A 156 -8.14 8.90 -8.13
CA LEU A 156 -9.27 8.37 -7.36
C LEU A 156 -8.95 8.23 -5.88
N LEU A 157 -7.67 8.08 -5.53
CA LEU A 157 -7.19 7.75 -4.19
C LEU A 157 -6.68 8.98 -3.43
N VAL A 158 -6.04 9.94 -4.11
CA VAL A 158 -5.24 10.99 -3.47
C VAL A 158 -6.02 11.90 -2.51
N LYS A 159 -7.30 12.18 -2.80
CA LYS A 159 -8.15 13.03 -1.95
C LYS A 159 -8.94 12.27 -0.88
N ARG A 160 -8.88 10.94 -0.88
CA ARG A 160 -9.68 10.12 0.05
C ARG A 160 -9.05 10.14 1.44
N SER A 161 -9.88 10.37 2.46
CA SER A 161 -9.45 10.26 3.86
C SER A 161 -9.16 8.81 4.19
N VAL A 162 -8.08 8.59 4.93
CA VAL A 162 -7.73 7.25 5.45
C VAL A 162 -8.64 6.90 6.62
N GLU A 163 -9.00 7.90 7.43
CA GLU A 163 -9.79 7.78 8.65
C GLU A 163 -11.26 7.49 8.36
N ALA A 164 -11.83 8.11 7.32
CA ALA A 164 -13.21 7.90 6.90
C ALA A 164 -13.37 6.75 5.89
N SER A 165 -12.28 6.09 5.47
CA SER A 165 -12.35 5.05 4.45
C SER A 165 -13.03 3.79 5.01
N PRO A 166 -13.91 3.13 4.24
CA PRO A 166 -14.45 1.82 4.63
C PRO A 166 -13.40 0.71 4.62
N ASP A 167 -12.26 0.92 3.93
CA ASP A 167 -11.13 -0.01 3.92
C ASP A 167 -9.77 0.71 3.81
N PRO A 168 -9.30 1.31 4.92
CA PRO A 168 -8.07 2.10 4.95
C PRO A 168 -6.83 1.32 4.51
N ALA A 169 -6.75 0.03 4.85
CA ALA A 169 -5.64 -0.84 4.44
C ALA A 169 -5.54 -0.94 2.91
N THR A 170 -6.66 -1.17 2.21
CA THR A 170 -6.70 -1.21 0.74
C THR A 170 -6.37 0.17 0.15
N LEU A 171 -6.90 1.24 0.74
CA LEU A 171 -6.62 2.62 0.29
C LEU A 171 -5.12 2.93 0.34
N LEU A 172 -4.48 2.70 1.49
CA LEU A 172 -3.05 2.92 1.68
C LEU A 172 -2.21 2.02 0.77
N PHE A 173 -2.56 0.74 0.66
CA PHE A 173 -1.85 -0.19 -0.23
C PHE A 173 -1.93 0.23 -1.70
N CYS A 174 -3.11 0.55 -2.20
CA CYS A 174 -3.28 1.00 -3.58
C CYS A 174 -2.60 2.35 -3.84
N ARG A 175 -2.63 3.28 -2.86
CA ARG A 175 -1.95 4.57 -2.96
C ARG A 175 -0.43 4.39 -3.02
N ALA A 176 0.14 3.60 -2.11
CA ALA A 176 1.56 3.24 -2.11
C ALA A 176 2.00 2.59 -3.43
N ALA A 177 1.20 1.66 -3.97
CA ALA A 177 1.49 1.02 -5.25
C ALA A 177 1.54 2.06 -6.40
N CYS A 178 0.56 2.97 -6.47
CA CYS A 178 0.56 4.04 -7.45
C CYS A 178 1.79 4.94 -7.33
N GLU A 179 2.11 5.42 -6.14
CA GLU A 179 3.26 6.30 -5.86
C GLU A 179 4.58 5.60 -6.22
N PHE A 180 4.73 4.34 -5.84
CA PHE A 180 5.90 3.52 -6.14
C PHE A 180 6.12 3.36 -7.65
N TRP A 181 5.10 2.91 -8.39
CA TRP A 181 5.24 2.65 -9.83
C TRP A 181 5.36 3.92 -10.66
N MET A 182 4.87 5.06 -10.14
CA MET A 182 5.10 6.39 -10.73
C MET A 182 6.41 7.04 -10.29
N LEU A 183 7.28 6.31 -9.56
CA LEU A 183 8.60 6.75 -9.11
C LEU A 183 8.57 7.98 -8.20
N GLN A 184 7.54 8.06 -7.35
CA GLN A 184 7.38 9.09 -6.32
C GLN A 184 7.94 8.57 -5.00
N ALA A 185 9.26 8.41 -4.91
CA ALA A 185 9.94 7.71 -3.81
C ALA A 185 9.56 8.24 -2.41
N ASP A 186 9.57 9.56 -2.21
CA ASP A 186 9.24 10.16 -0.91
C ASP A 186 7.80 9.87 -0.51
N ALA A 187 6.83 10.10 -1.42
CA ALA A 187 5.42 9.84 -1.16
C ALA A 187 5.15 8.35 -0.91
N ALA A 188 5.77 7.47 -1.71
CA ALA A 188 5.67 6.03 -1.53
C ALA A 188 6.21 5.60 -0.15
N SER A 189 7.37 6.12 0.26
CA SER A 189 7.97 5.82 1.56
C SER A 189 7.04 6.24 2.71
N GLU A 190 6.48 7.44 2.65
CA GLU A 190 5.54 7.94 3.65
C GLU A 190 4.27 7.08 3.74
N THR A 191 3.65 6.76 2.60
CA THR A 191 2.42 5.96 2.55
C THR A 191 2.67 4.51 3.00
N ILE A 192 3.79 3.91 2.60
CA ILE A 192 4.18 2.55 3.01
C ILE A 192 4.43 2.49 4.52
N ALA A 193 5.21 3.43 5.06
CA ALA A 193 5.45 3.53 6.49
C ALA A 193 4.14 3.65 7.26
N ARG A 194 3.21 4.48 6.77
CA ARG A 194 1.87 4.62 7.34
C ARG A 194 1.07 3.33 7.30
N LEU A 195 1.08 2.58 6.20
CA LEU A 195 0.42 1.27 6.10
C LEU A 195 0.98 0.26 7.12
N LEU A 196 2.30 0.26 7.31
CA LEU A 196 3.00 -0.68 8.20
C LEU A 196 2.83 -0.36 9.69
N GLU A 197 2.29 0.81 10.06
CA GLU A 197 1.91 1.13 11.44
C GLU A 197 0.97 0.08 12.07
N ARG A 198 0.19 -0.64 11.24
CA ARG A 198 -0.73 -1.71 11.68
C ARG A 198 -0.52 -2.99 10.88
N GLU A 199 0.72 -3.37 10.64
CA GLU A 199 1.08 -4.53 9.83
C GLU A 199 0.37 -5.83 10.25
N ALA A 200 0.17 -6.05 11.55
CA ALA A 200 -0.49 -7.25 12.06
C ALA A 200 -1.99 -7.34 11.76
N GLU A 201 -2.63 -6.23 11.37
CA GLU A 201 -4.07 -6.12 11.16
C GLU A 201 -4.48 -6.07 9.68
N ILE A 202 -3.51 -5.96 8.77
CA ILE A 202 -3.75 -5.92 7.32
C ILE A 202 -3.60 -7.31 6.69
N PRO A 203 -4.16 -7.53 5.48
CA PRO A 203 -3.94 -8.78 4.76
C PRO A 203 -2.45 -9.11 4.61
N VAL A 204 -2.07 -10.37 4.86
CA VAL A 204 -0.66 -10.84 4.83
C VAL A 204 0.06 -10.45 3.54
N ARG A 205 -0.63 -10.53 2.40
CA ARG A 205 -0.08 -10.15 1.10
C ARG A 205 0.28 -8.65 1.05
N TYR A 206 -0.53 -7.78 1.66
CA TYR A 206 -0.25 -6.34 1.70
C TYR A 206 0.98 -6.07 2.56
N ALA A 207 1.07 -6.67 3.74
CA ALA A 207 2.25 -6.54 4.61
C ALA A 207 3.54 -6.99 3.90
N GLN A 208 3.53 -8.17 3.29
CA GLN A 208 4.69 -8.72 2.58
C GLN A 208 5.13 -7.83 1.41
N LEU A 209 4.17 -7.40 0.57
CA LEU A 209 4.48 -6.52 -0.55
C LEU A 209 4.94 -5.15 -0.07
N ALA A 210 4.30 -4.58 0.95
CA ALA A 210 4.68 -3.27 1.50
C ALA A 210 6.12 -3.26 2.01
N ARG A 211 6.56 -4.30 2.73
CA ARG A 211 7.97 -4.44 3.16
C ARG A 211 8.95 -4.55 1.99
N LEU A 212 8.56 -5.27 0.92
CA LEU A 212 9.39 -5.35 -0.29
C LEU A 212 9.50 -3.99 -0.97
N LEU A 213 8.39 -3.25 -1.09
CA LEU A 213 8.38 -1.90 -1.64
C LEU A 213 9.18 -0.92 -0.77
N GLU A 214 9.09 -1.03 0.56
CA GLU A 214 9.85 -0.19 1.51
C GLU A 214 11.35 -0.34 1.30
N ALA A 215 11.84 -1.59 1.30
CA ALA A 215 13.25 -1.89 1.09
C ALA A 215 13.74 -1.42 -0.30
N ASP A 216 12.90 -1.59 -1.31
CA ASP A 216 13.21 -1.21 -2.68
C ASP A 216 13.30 0.32 -2.84
N VAL A 217 12.34 1.07 -2.29
CA VAL A 217 12.35 2.55 -2.27
C VAL A 217 13.56 3.09 -1.49
N ALA A 218 13.88 2.50 -0.33
CA ALA A 218 15.01 2.93 0.50
C ALA A 218 16.36 2.78 -0.20
N SER A 219 16.48 1.85 -1.15
CA SER A 219 17.70 1.62 -1.93
C SER A 219 17.81 2.46 -3.21
N LEU A 220 16.77 3.23 -3.55
CA LEU A 220 16.69 3.93 -4.82
C LEU A 220 17.48 5.24 -4.81
N GLU A 221 18.62 5.24 -5.51
CA GLU A 221 19.43 6.44 -5.71
C GLU A 221 18.97 7.25 -6.92
N GLN A 222 18.74 8.55 -6.74
CA GLN A 222 18.37 9.46 -7.83
C GLN A 222 19.47 9.53 -8.90
N ASP A 223 19.06 9.58 -10.17
CA ASP A 223 19.94 9.51 -11.35
C ASP A 223 20.88 8.29 -11.45
N SER A 224 20.74 7.27 -10.61
CA SER A 224 21.46 6.00 -10.77
C SER A 224 21.01 5.23 -12.00
N LEU A 225 21.81 4.27 -12.47
CA LEU A 225 21.41 3.38 -13.56
C LEU A 225 20.14 2.58 -13.24
N ASP A 226 19.95 2.17 -11.97
CA ASP A 226 18.72 1.50 -11.55
C ASP A 226 17.51 2.42 -11.68
N HIS A 227 17.60 3.65 -11.17
CA HIS A 227 16.55 4.65 -11.30
C HIS A 227 16.22 4.97 -12.77
N ILE A 228 17.22 5.10 -13.63
CA ILE A 228 17.02 5.30 -15.07
C ILE A 228 16.32 4.09 -15.69
N SER A 229 16.70 2.87 -15.34
CA SER A 229 16.06 1.64 -15.84
C SER A 229 14.56 1.58 -15.49
N ARG A 230 14.19 2.02 -14.29
CA ARG A 230 12.81 2.11 -13.84
C ARG A 230 12.03 3.16 -14.60
N ARG A 231 12.61 4.33 -14.84
CA ARG A 231 12.00 5.39 -15.68
C ARG A 231 11.73 4.88 -17.09
N MET A 232 12.65 4.13 -17.68
CA MET A 232 12.44 3.50 -19.00
C MET A 232 11.30 2.48 -18.97
N ARG A 233 11.21 1.64 -17.94
CA ARG A 233 10.10 0.69 -17.77
C ARG A 233 8.75 1.39 -17.63
N ASP A 234 8.68 2.47 -16.84
CA ASP A 234 7.47 3.29 -16.72
C ASP A 234 7.07 3.93 -18.06
N ILE A 235 8.05 4.39 -18.85
CA ILE A 235 7.79 4.90 -20.20
C ILE A 235 7.14 3.82 -21.07
N THR A 236 7.69 2.61 -21.09
CA THR A 236 7.13 1.49 -21.86
C THR A 236 5.70 1.19 -21.44
N ARG A 237 5.44 1.04 -20.13
CA ARG A 237 4.09 0.82 -19.58
C ARG A 237 3.10 1.87 -20.07
N ARG A 238 3.47 3.15 -19.97
CA ARG A 238 2.60 4.26 -20.41
C ARG A 238 2.33 4.22 -21.90
N LEU A 239 3.33 3.90 -22.72
CA LEU A 239 3.15 3.77 -24.17
C LEU A 239 2.25 2.59 -24.54
N ASP A 240 2.38 1.45 -23.85
CA ASP A 240 1.54 0.26 -24.06
C ASP A 240 0.06 0.55 -23.71
N LEU A 241 -0.17 1.40 -22.70
CA LEU A 241 -1.50 1.92 -22.34
C LEU A 241 -2.02 3.02 -23.28
N GLY A 242 -1.27 3.37 -24.33
CA GLY A 242 -1.65 4.40 -25.30
C GLY A 242 -1.45 5.84 -24.81
N HIS A 243 -0.74 6.05 -23.68
CA HIS A 243 -0.39 7.38 -23.19
C HIS A 243 0.80 7.96 -23.97
N ALA A 244 0.54 8.41 -25.19
CA ALA A 244 1.49 9.19 -25.98
C ALA A 244 1.33 10.70 -25.73
N GLY A 245 2.35 11.50 -26.08
CA GLY A 245 2.25 12.96 -26.13
C GLY A 245 3.38 13.71 -25.40
N LYS A 246 3.12 14.97 -25.06
CA LYS A 246 4.14 15.87 -24.49
C LYS A 246 4.63 15.42 -23.12
N LYS A 247 3.73 14.88 -22.27
CA LYS A 247 4.08 14.41 -20.93
C LYS A 247 5.10 13.26 -20.99
N ILE A 248 4.82 12.22 -21.78
CA ILE A 248 5.74 11.08 -21.91
C ILE A 248 7.06 11.49 -22.56
N ARG A 249 7.04 12.41 -23.53
CA ARG A 249 8.24 12.93 -24.17
C ARG A 249 9.16 13.67 -23.18
N ALA A 250 8.58 14.47 -22.28
CA ALA A 250 9.37 15.13 -21.24
C ALA A 250 10.07 14.13 -20.31
N VAL A 251 9.43 13.00 -20.00
CA VAL A 251 10.06 11.93 -19.19
C VAL A 251 11.20 11.27 -19.97
N GLN A 252 11.01 11.01 -21.27
CA GLN A 252 12.05 10.48 -22.18
C GLN A 252 13.25 11.43 -22.29
N ASP A 253 13.03 12.72 -22.51
CA ASP A 253 14.09 13.73 -22.59
C ASP A 253 14.89 13.79 -21.28
N GLY A 254 14.19 13.71 -20.14
CA GLY A 254 14.84 13.63 -18.84
C GLY A 254 15.64 12.34 -18.60
N VAL A 255 15.30 11.23 -19.27
CA VAL A 255 16.09 9.98 -19.20
C VAL A 255 17.39 10.15 -19.98
N ILE A 256 17.32 10.76 -21.18
CA ILE A 256 18.50 11.08 -22.00
C ILE A 256 19.45 11.99 -21.22
N ALA A 257 18.92 13.04 -20.59
CA ALA A 257 19.72 13.96 -19.78
C ALA A 257 20.43 13.26 -18.60
N SER A 258 19.75 12.35 -17.89
CA SER A 258 20.37 11.59 -16.80
C SER A 258 21.47 10.63 -17.33
N LEU A 259 21.26 10.00 -18.49
CA LEU A 259 22.28 9.14 -19.12
C LEU A 259 23.52 9.94 -19.56
N ASP A 260 23.34 11.10 -20.19
CA ASP A 260 24.44 11.98 -20.59
C ASP A 260 25.27 12.44 -19.37
N LYS A 261 24.61 12.73 -18.25
CA LYS A 261 25.27 13.06 -16.99
C LYS A 261 26.12 11.89 -16.46
N LEU A 262 25.59 10.68 -16.48
CA LEU A 262 26.30 9.46 -16.07
C LEU A 262 27.51 9.16 -16.96
N ILE A 263 27.36 9.31 -18.29
CA ILE A 263 28.46 9.13 -19.24
C ILE A 263 29.60 10.11 -18.90
N LYS A 264 29.29 11.39 -18.73
CA LYS A 264 30.29 12.41 -18.34
C LYS A 264 30.99 12.07 -17.02
N GLN A 265 30.24 11.65 -16.00
CA GLN A 265 30.83 11.27 -14.71
C GLN A 265 31.81 10.09 -14.85
N ILE A 266 31.49 9.10 -15.69
CA ILE A 266 32.37 7.95 -15.95
C ILE A 266 33.59 8.37 -16.77
N GLU A 267 33.41 9.22 -17.79
CA GLU A 267 34.52 9.77 -18.59
C GLU A 267 35.51 10.57 -17.72
N ASP A 268 35.00 11.42 -16.83
CA ASP A 268 35.82 12.20 -15.89
C ASP A 268 36.60 11.29 -14.93
N GLN A 269 35.97 10.23 -14.40
CA GLN A 269 36.63 9.25 -13.54
C GLN A 269 37.74 8.49 -14.30
N GLN A 270 37.53 8.13 -15.55
CA GLN A 270 38.55 7.46 -16.38
C GLN A 270 39.74 8.37 -16.66
N GLN A 271 39.51 9.65 -16.97
CA GLN A 271 40.58 10.62 -17.18
C GLN A 271 41.41 10.84 -15.91
N GLN A 272 40.78 10.91 -14.74
CA GLN A 272 41.48 11.04 -13.46
C GLN A 272 42.33 9.79 -13.13
N GLN A 273 41.83 8.58 -13.42
CA GLN A 273 42.58 7.35 -13.22
C GLN A 273 43.78 7.23 -14.17
N GLN A 274 43.66 7.68 -15.43
CA GLN A 274 44.79 7.68 -16.38
C GLN A 274 45.87 8.71 -16.03
N ALA A 275 45.53 9.84 -15.42
CA ALA A 275 46.51 10.84 -14.98
C ALA A 275 47.33 10.42 -13.74
N GLY A 276 46.82 9.49 -12.92
CA GLY A 276 47.49 8.99 -11.70
C GLY A 276 48.50 7.85 -11.92
N GLY A 277 48.53 7.22 -13.11
CA GLY A 277 49.35 6.04 -13.40
C GLY A 277 50.76 6.29 -13.95
N ALA A 278 51.11 7.55 -14.28
CA ALA A 278 52.35 7.87 -14.99
C ALA A 278 53.55 8.28 -14.09
N GLY A 279 53.44 8.15 -12.76
CA GLY A 279 54.42 8.71 -11.81
C GLY A 279 55.39 7.73 -11.11
N ALA A 280 55.26 6.41 -11.29
CA ALA A 280 56.00 5.43 -10.48
C ALA A 280 56.71 4.34 -11.29
N ALA A 281 57.52 4.72 -12.28
CA ALA A 281 58.47 3.81 -12.94
C ALA A 281 59.62 4.60 -13.59
N GLY A 282 60.45 5.26 -12.79
CA GLY A 282 61.56 6.04 -13.31
C GLY A 282 62.54 6.50 -12.22
N GLY A 283 63.22 5.57 -11.56
CA GLY A 283 64.24 5.93 -10.57
C GLY A 283 64.83 4.72 -9.85
N GLY A 284 65.76 4.03 -10.50
CA GLY A 284 66.44 2.88 -9.90
C GLY A 284 67.54 2.32 -10.80
N GLY A 285 68.43 3.20 -11.28
CA GLY A 285 69.63 2.83 -12.01
C GLY A 285 70.82 3.59 -11.44
N GLN A 286 71.51 2.97 -10.48
CA GLN A 286 72.92 3.21 -10.12
C GLN A 286 73.40 2.08 -9.21
#